data_AF-A0A2V8NUM0-F1
#
_entry.id   AF-A0A2V8NUM0-F1
#
_cell.length_a   1.000
_cell.length_b   1.000
_cell.length_c   1.000
_cell.angle_alpha   90.00
_cell.angle_beta   90.00
_cell.angle_gamma   90.00
#
_symmetry.space_group_name_H-M   'P 1'
#
loop_
_entity.id
_entity.type
_entity.pdbx_description
1 polymer ?
#
loop_
_entity_poly.entity_id
_entity_poly.type
_entity_poly.pdbx_seq_one_letter_code
_entity_poly.pdbx_strand_id
1 'polypeptide(L)'
;MELPWIEAQSAVRRFESRIENVAIKALSALLSELGSKECRVSSVGVVGSPDRNLERIGNPHIRAHAAEGILFRRVLEVAAAAHNLKWRSFSDRDFGDLAVSELGRKPQEIKLALAAIGHSAGKPWRADERAAATAAWIALPRA
;
A
#
# COMPACT_ATOMS: atom_id res chain seq x y z
N MET A 1 -16.31 7.11 26.69
CA MET A 1 -16.01 5.83 27.36
C MET A 1 -15.09 5.06 26.43
N GLU A 2 -13.89 4.69 26.88
CA GLU A 2 -12.99 3.83 26.10
C GLU A 2 -13.45 2.38 26.25
N LEU A 3 -13.53 1.64 25.14
CA LEU A 3 -13.86 0.21 25.15
C LEU A 3 -12.62 -0.61 25.53
N PRO A 4 -12.77 -1.71 26.30
CA PRO A 4 -11.72 -2.72 26.43
C PRO A 4 -11.21 -3.19 25.07
N TRP A 5 -9.93 -3.54 24.97
CA TRP A 5 -9.27 -3.85 23.68
C TRP A 5 -10.00 -4.92 22.84
N ILE A 6 -10.51 -5.98 23.47
CA ILE A 6 -11.24 -7.07 22.81
C ILE A 6 -12.59 -6.57 22.26
N GLU A 7 -13.28 -5.73 23.02
CA GLU A 7 -14.56 -5.13 22.60
C GLU A 7 -14.35 -4.11 21.48
N ALA A 8 -13.29 -3.29 21.58
CA ALA A 8 -12.91 -2.33 20.55
C ALA A 8 -12.65 -3.04 19.21
N GLN A 9 -11.86 -4.12 19.21
CA GLN A 9 -11.61 -4.93 18.02
C GLN A 9 -12.91 -5.46 17.41
N SER A 10 -13.83 -5.98 18.24
CA SER A 10 -15.11 -6.49 17.76
C SER A 10 -16.00 -5.38 17.16
N ALA A 11 -16.01 -4.21 17.80
CA ALA A 11 -16.77 -3.05 17.36
C ALA A 11 -16.29 -2.49 16.00
N VAL A 12 -14.97 -2.58 15.71
CA VAL A 12 -14.41 -2.03 14.46
C VAL A 12 -14.59 -2.92 13.24
N ARG A 13 -14.82 -4.24 13.40
CA ARG A 13 -14.91 -5.19 12.27
C ARG A 13 -15.85 -4.75 11.15
N ARG A 14 -17.04 -4.22 11.51
CA ARG A 14 -18.02 -3.76 10.51
C ARG A 14 -17.49 -2.60 9.67
N PHE A 15 -16.63 -1.76 10.24
CA PHE A 15 -16.03 -0.62 9.57
C PHE A 15 -14.87 -1.08 8.69
N GLU A 16 -14.02 -1.99 9.19
CA GLU A 16 -12.98 -2.64 8.40
C GLU A 16 -13.57 -3.26 7.12
N SER A 17 -14.64 -4.06 7.23
CA SER A 17 -15.31 -4.65 6.05
C SER A 17 -15.88 -3.60 5.10
N ARG A 18 -16.33 -2.43 5.59
CA ARG A 18 -16.78 -1.34 4.72
C ARG A 18 -15.62 -0.69 3.98
N ILE A 19 -14.49 -0.49 4.65
CA ILE A 19 -13.27 0.09 4.06
C ILE A 19 -12.68 -0.88 3.03
N GLU A 20 -12.64 -2.18 3.32
CA GLU A 20 -12.27 -3.22 2.35
C GLU A 20 -13.14 -3.16 1.09
N ASN A 21 -14.46 -3.06 1.24
CA ASN A 21 -15.37 -2.93 0.11
C ASN A 21 -15.12 -1.64 -0.71
N VAL A 22 -14.76 -0.54 -0.07
CA VAL A 22 -14.37 0.69 -0.76
C VAL A 22 -13.09 0.46 -1.57
N ALA A 23 -12.07 -0.17 -0.97
CA ALA A 23 -10.81 -0.47 -1.65
C ALA A 23 -11.00 -1.42 -2.85
N ILE A 24 -11.82 -2.47 -2.69
CA ILE A 24 -12.15 -3.43 -3.77
C ILE A 24 -12.82 -2.70 -4.94
N LYS A 25 -13.79 -1.84 -4.67
CA LYS A 25 -14.50 -1.06 -5.70
C LYS A 25 -13.59 -0.05 -6.39
N ALA A 26 -12.77 0.67 -5.61
CA ALA A 26 -11.82 1.64 -6.15
C ALA A 26 -10.79 0.95 -7.07
N LEU A 27 -10.23 -0.18 -6.64
CA LEU A 27 -9.31 -0.95 -7.47
C LEU A 27 -10.01 -1.49 -8.72
N SER A 28 -11.25 -2.00 -8.59
CA SER A 28 -12.03 -2.45 -9.76
C SER A 28 -12.21 -1.35 -10.80
N ALA A 29 -12.52 -0.12 -10.37
CA ALA A 29 -12.69 1.01 -11.27
C ALA A 29 -11.37 1.36 -11.98
N LEU A 30 -10.26 1.37 -11.23
CA LEU A 30 -8.93 1.62 -11.79
C LEU A 30 -8.52 0.55 -12.81
N LEU A 31 -8.77 -0.73 -12.52
CA LEU A 31 -8.48 -1.82 -13.45
C LEU A 31 -9.28 -1.69 -14.75
N SER A 32 -10.56 -1.32 -14.67
CA SER A 32 -11.39 -1.08 -15.85
C SER A 32 -10.89 0.10 -16.68
N GLU A 33 -10.49 1.19 -16.04
CA GLU A 33 -9.92 2.36 -16.71
C GLU A 33 -8.63 2.01 -17.45
N LEU A 34 -7.71 1.29 -16.80
CA LEU A 34 -6.47 0.82 -17.42
C LEU A 34 -6.75 -0.17 -18.56
N GLY A 35 -7.71 -1.07 -18.39
CA GLY A 35 -8.13 -2.00 -19.43
C GLY A 35 -8.66 -1.30 -20.69
N SER A 36 -9.41 -0.19 -20.54
CA SER A 36 -9.87 0.62 -21.68
C SER A 36 -8.75 1.33 -22.44
N LYS A 37 -7.56 1.41 -21.83
CA LYS A 37 -6.32 1.94 -22.42
C LYS A 37 -5.38 0.82 -22.87
N GLU A 38 -5.91 -0.40 -23.03
CA GLU A 38 -5.16 -1.60 -23.42
C GLU A 38 -4.01 -1.96 -22.46
N CYS A 39 -4.07 -1.45 -21.22
CA CYS A 39 -3.09 -1.73 -20.19
C CYS A 39 -3.56 -2.90 -19.33
N ARG A 40 -2.71 -3.93 -19.19
CA ARG A 40 -2.94 -5.05 -18.27
C ARG A 40 -2.11 -4.87 -17.01
N VAL A 41 -2.77 -4.85 -15.85
CA VAL A 41 -2.08 -4.86 -14.55
C VAL A 41 -1.56 -6.28 -14.27
N SER A 42 -0.24 -6.43 -14.17
CA SER A 42 0.43 -7.70 -13.89
C SER A 42 0.61 -7.96 -12.39
N SER A 43 0.76 -6.89 -11.60
CA SER A 43 1.06 -6.97 -10.17
C SER A 43 0.75 -5.66 -9.45
N VAL A 44 0.59 -5.73 -8.13
CA VAL A 44 0.41 -4.58 -7.22
C VAL A 44 1.53 -4.53 -6.19
N GLY A 45 2.18 -3.38 -6.04
CA GLY A 45 3.09 -3.10 -4.93
C GLY A 45 2.42 -2.18 -3.91
N VAL A 46 2.46 -2.54 -2.63
CA VAL A 46 1.87 -1.73 -1.55
C VAL A 46 2.96 -1.34 -0.55
N VAL A 47 3.08 -0.04 -0.24
CA VAL A 47 3.98 0.43 0.83
C VAL A 47 3.13 0.93 1.98
N GLY A 48 3.45 0.53 3.21
CA GLY A 48 2.72 1.01 4.38
C GLY A 48 3.27 0.44 5.68
N SER A 49 2.56 0.70 6.76
CA SER A 49 3.03 0.31 8.08
C SER A 49 3.11 -1.23 8.22
N PRO A 50 4.22 -1.75 8.76
CA PRO A 50 4.38 -3.18 8.98
C PRO A 50 3.46 -3.68 10.10
N ASP A 51 3.19 -4.99 10.08
CA ASP A 51 2.50 -5.65 11.19
C ASP A 51 3.30 -5.51 12.50
N ARG A 52 2.59 -5.31 13.59
CA ARG A 52 3.16 -5.26 14.95
C ARG A 52 2.13 -5.66 15.99
N ASN A 53 2.61 -6.09 17.15
CA ASN A 53 1.75 -6.43 18.27
C ASN A 53 1.12 -5.16 18.87
N LEU A 54 -0.14 -4.89 18.50
CA LEU A 54 -0.90 -3.73 18.94
C LEU A 54 -1.21 -3.76 20.45
N GLU A 55 -1.39 -4.94 21.05
CA GLU A 55 -1.69 -5.10 22.48
C GLU A 55 -0.58 -4.54 23.38
N ARG A 56 0.67 -4.62 22.91
CA ARG A 56 1.83 -4.09 23.63
C ARG A 56 1.89 -2.55 23.65
N ILE A 57 1.07 -1.86 22.86
CA ILE A 57 1.01 -0.41 22.82
C ILE A 57 0.05 0.06 23.92
N GLY A 58 0.60 0.52 25.04
CA GLY A 58 -0.20 0.89 26.23
C GLY A 58 -1.11 2.10 26.01
N ASN A 59 -0.65 3.12 25.27
CA ASN A 59 -1.44 4.31 24.99
C ASN A 59 -2.54 4.01 23.95
N PRO A 60 -3.84 4.15 24.30
CA PRO A 60 -4.94 3.81 23.40
C PRO A 60 -4.94 4.57 22.07
N HIS A 61 -4.61 5.86 22.09
CA HIS A 61 -4.56 6.71 20.90
C HIS A 61 -3.42 6.29 19.95
N ILE A 62 -2.22 6.06 20.49
CA ILE A 62 -1.09 5.56 19.69
C ILE A 62 -1.40 4.17 19.13
N ARG A 63 -2.07 3.31 19.90
CA ARG A 63 -2.51 1.98 19.46
C ARG A 63 -3.55 2.05 18.36
N ALA A 64 -4.50 2.99 18.42
CA ALA A 64 -5.49 3.20 17.37
C ALA A 64 -4.83 3.67 16.06
N HIS A 65 -3.94 4.66 16.11
CA HIS A 65 -3.17 5.09 14.93
C HIS A 65 -2.28 3.98 14.37
N ALA A 66 -1.73 3.15 15.24
CA ALA A 66 -0.97 1.98 14.83
C ALA A 66 -1.83 0.95 14.08
N ALA A 67 -3.04 0.68 14.57
CA ALA A 67 -4.00 -0.21 13.94
C ALA A 67 -4.47 0.36 12.59
N GLU A 68 -4.74 1.66 12.52
CA GLU A 68 -5.15 2.36 11.31
C GLU A 68 -4.10 2.28 10.19
N GLY A 69 -2.82 2.52 10.51
CA GLY A 69 -1.74 2.39 9.53
C GLY A 69 -1.63 0.97 8.94
N ILE A 70 -1.83 -0.06 9.78
CA ILE A 70 -1.86 -1.46 9.32
C ILE A 70 -3.10 -1.71 8.46
N LEU A 71 -4.27 -1.21 8.89
CA LEU A 71 -5.53 -1.37 8.17
C LEU A 71 -5.44 -0.80 6.75
N PHE A 72 -4.93 0.42 6.57
CA PHE A 72 -4.84 1.05 5.24
C PHE A 72 -3.93 0.29 4.28
N ARG A 73 -2.81 -0.28 4.76
CA ARG A 73 -2.03 -1.22 3.95
C ARG A 73 -2.85 -2.46 3.62
N ARG A 74 -3.46 -3.08 4.65
CA ARG A 74 -4.15 -4.37 4.54
C ARG A 74 -5.33 -4.34 3.57
N VAL A 75 -6.12 -3.26 3.55
CA VAL A 75 -7.27 -3.17 2.65
C VAL A 75 -6.87 -3.14 1.18
N LEU A 76 -5.66 -2.66 0.85
CA LEU A 76 -5.12 -2.72 -0.51
C LEU A 76 -4.69 -4.15 -0.88
N GLU A 77 -4.15 -4.91 0.07
CA GLU A 77 -3.84 -6.33 -0.09
C GLU A 77 -5.12 -7.16 -0.31
N VAL A 78 -6.15 -6.90 0.49
CA VAL A 78 -7.48 -7.52 0.35
C VAL A 78 -8.09 -7.18 -1.02
N ALA A 79 -8.01 -5.92 -1.45
CA ALA A 79 -8.49 -5.51 -2.76
C ALA A 79 -7.75 -6.23 -3.90
N ALA A 80 -6.42 -6.29 -3.85
CA ALA A 80 -5.62 -7.00 -4.85
C ALA A 80 -5.96 -8.50 -4.89
N ALA A 81 -6.12 -9.14 -3.73
CA ALA A 81 -6.52 -10.54 -3.64
C ALA A 81 -7.93 -10.80 -4.20
N ALA A 82 -8.90 -9.92 -3.91
CA ALA A 82 -10.27 -10.04 -4.43
C ALA A 82 -10.34 -9.98 -5.96
N HIS A 83 -9.37 -9.30 -6.59
CA HIS A 83 -9.22 -9.22 -8.05
C HIS A 83 -8.23 -10.23 -8.63
N ASN A 84 -7.77 -11.21 -7.83
CA ASN A 84 -6.80 -12.25 -8.22
C ASN A 84 -5.48 -11.68 -8.78
N LEU A 85 -5.06 -10.51 -8.32
CA LEU A 85 -3.79 -9.90 -8.70
C LEU A 85 -2.66 -10.46 -7.84
N LYS A 86 -1.48 -10.63 -8.45
CA LYS A 86 -0.25 -10.81 -7.68
C LYS A 86 0.03 -9.51 -6.93
N TRP A 87 0.37 -9.61 -5.65
CA TRP A 87 0.73 -8.43 -4.87
C TRP A 87 1.86 -8.72 -3.89
N ARG A 88 2.59 -7.66 -3.55
CA ARG A 88 3.63 -7.67 -2.50
C ARG A 88 3.53 -6.39 -1.70
N SER A 89 3.61 -6.51 -0.39
CA SER A 89 3.66 -5.36 0.51
C SER A 89 5.06 -5.16 1.09
N PHE A 90 5.36 -3.91 1.39
CA PHE A 90 6.63 -3.44 1.88
C PHE A 90 6.40 -2.53 3.08
N SER A 91 7.26 -2.66 4.08
CA SER A 91 7.34 -1.72 5.20
C SER A 91 7.73 -0.34 4.66
N ASP A 92 7.06 0.70 5.15
CA ASP A 92 7.47 2.10 4.94
C ASP A 92 8.84 2.42 5.56
N ARG A 93 9.24 1.69 6.60
CA ARG A 93 10.58 1.76 7.20
C ARG A 93 11.62 1.16 6.27
N ASP A 94 12.71 1.90 6.09
CA ASP A 94 13.88 1.50 5.31
C ASP A 94 13.56 1.10 3.85
N PHE A 95 12.40 1.53 3.34
CA PHE A 95 11.93 1.14 2.01
C PHE A 95 12.87 1.58 0.88
N GLY A 96 13.53 2.73 1.05
CA GLY A 96 14.52 3.23 0.09
C GLY A 96 15.71 2.29 -0.08
N ASP A 97 16.25 1.78 1.03
CA ASP A 97 17.38 0.84 1.01
C ASP A 97 16.96 -0.51 0.44
N LEU A 98 15.76 -0.98 0.80
CA LEU A 98 15.16 -2.16 0.20
C LEU A 98 15.00 -2.01 -1.33
N ALA A 99 14.53 -0.86 -1.80
CA ALA A 99 14.34 -0.60 -3.23
C ALA A 99 15.66 -0.67 -4.01
N VAL A 100 16.74 -0.12 -3.46
CA VAL A 100 18.10 -0.22 -4.04
C VAL A 100 18.51 -1.68 -4.19
N SER A 101 18.31 -2.49 -3.15
CA SER A 101 18.63 -3.91 -3.15
C SER A 101 17.78 -4.72 -4.15
N GLU A 102 16.46 -4.51 -4.16
CA GLU A 102 15.51 -5.27 -4.99
C GLU A 102 15.64 -4.95 -6.48
N LEU A 103 15.87 -3.67 -6.81
CA LEU A 103 16.05 -3.21 -8.19
C LEU A 103 17.47 -3.42 -8.70
N GLY A 104 18.46 -3.63 -7.82
CA GLY A 104 19.87 -3.76 -8.20
C GLY A 104 20.42 -2.49 -8.85
N ARG A 105 19.93 -1.31 -8.42
CA ARG A 105 20.23 0.00 -9.02
C ARG A 105 20.77 0.96 -7.98
N LYS A 106 21.61 1.90 -8.41
CA LYS A 106 22.11 2.95 -7.52
C LYS A 106 20.98 3.89 -7.11
N PRO A 107 21.03 4.48 -5.90
CA PRO A 107 20.00 5.42 -5.43
C PRO A 107 19.70 6.57 -6.41
N GLN A 108 20.74 7.10 -7.08
CA GLN A 108 20.59 8.18 -8.06
C GLN A 108 19.81 7.74 -9.31
N GLU A 109 19.99 6.50 -9.76
CA GLU A 109 19.29 5.96 -10.94
C GLU A 109 17.79 5.81 -10.65
N ILE A 110 17.45 5.29 -9.46
CA ILE A 110 16.05 5.18 -9.01
C ILE A 110 15.43 6.58 -8.91
N LYS A 111 16.15 7.54 -8.31
CA LYS A 111 15.68 8.94 -8.20
C LYS A 111 15.42 9.59 -9.55
N LEU A 112 16.30 9.41 -10.53
CA LEU A 112 16.13 9.95 -11.89
C LEU A 112 14.93 9.33 -12.61
N ALA A 113 14.77 8.01 -12.52
CA ALA A 113 13.62 7.32 -13.09
C ALA A 113 12.29 7.80 -12.47
N LEU A 114 12.22 7.92 -11.14
CA LEU A 114 11.03 8.45 -10.46
C LEU A 114 10.75 9.91 -10.79
N ALA A 115 11.78 10.72 -11.08
CA ALA A 115 11.60 12.10 -11.53
C ALA A 115 10.98 12.14 -12.95
N ALA A 116 11.45 11.27 -13.86
CA ALA A 116 10.88 11.16 -15.20
C ALA A 116 9.42 10.67 -15.15
N ILE A 117 9.12 9.63 -14.37
CA ILE A 117 7.75 9.14 -14.16
C ILE A 117 6.87 10.26 -13.59
N GLY A 118 7.35 10.98 -12.58
CA GLY A 118 6.60 12.09 -11.98
C GLY A 118 6.32 13.25 -12.93
N HIS A 119 7.24 13.54 -13.85
CA HIS A 119 7.03 14.54 -14.89
C HIS A 119 5.88 14.14 -15.82
N SER A 120 5.82 12.86 -16.21
CA SER A 120 4.73 12.32 -17.04
C SER A 120 3.40 12.17 -16.28
N ALA A 121 3.45 11.80 -14.99
CA ALA A 121 2.26 11.57 -14.17
C ALA A 121 1.57 12.87 -13.72
N GLY A 122 2.32 13.97 -13.59
CA GLY A 122 1.79 15.25 -13.12
C GLY A 122 1.69 15.34 -11.59
N LYS A 123 0.97 16.36 -11.09
CA LYS A 123 0.78 16.59 -9.65
C LYS A 123 -0.51 15.92 -9.13
N PRO A 124 -0.51 15.41 -7.89
CA PRO A 124 0.59 15.38 -6.92
C PRO A 124 1.67 14.32 -7.21
N TRP A 125 2.92 14.62 -6.85
CA TRP A 125 4.06 13.68 -6.90
C TRP A 125 4.90 13.78 -5.63
N ARG A 126 4.31 13.40 -4.50
CA ARG A 126 4.88 13.49 -3.15
C ARG A 126 5.56 12.17 -2.78
N ALA A 127 5.87 12.01 -1.50
CA ALA A 127 6.57 10.84 -0.99
C ALA A 127 5.77 9.55 -1.26
N ASP A 128 4.46 9.59 -1.05
CA ASP A 128 3.59 8.42 -1.18
C ASP A 128 3.46 7.97 -2.64
N GLU A 129 3.30 8.89 -3.60
CA GLU A 129 3.26 8.53 -5.03
C GLU A 129 4.60 7.95 -5.49
N ARG A 130 5.73 8.49 -5.00
CA ARG A 130 7.06 7.94 -5.30
C ARG A 130 7.26 6.54 -4.68
N ALA A 131 6.78 6.32 -3.45
CA ALA A 131 6.84 5.02 -2.80
C ALA A 131 5.99 3.99 -3.54
N ALA A 132 4.76 4.35 -3.92
CA ALA A 132 3.87 3.49 -4.71
C ALA A 132 4.47 3.14 -6.07
N ALA A 133 5.02 4.13 -6.79
CA ALA A 133 5.68 3.90 -8.08
C ALA A 133 6.91 3.00 -7.96
N THR A 134 7.70 3.16 -6.89
CA THR A 134 8.86 2.31 -6.62
C THR A 134 8.43 0.87 -6.31
N ALA A 135 7.39 0.69 -5.48
CA ALA A 135 6.86 -0.65 -5.18
C ALA A 135 6.28 -1.33 -6.41
N ALA A 136 5.60 -0.58 -7.28
CA ALA A 136 5.12 -1.09 -8.56
C ALA A 136 6.30 -1.54 -9.45
N TRP A 137 7.39 -0.76 -9.52
CA TRP A 137 8.58 -1.12 -10.28
C TRP A 137 9.25 -2.39 -9.75
N ILE A 138 9.39 -2.53 -8.42
CA ILE A 138 9.90 -3.77 -7.81
C ILE A 138 9.02 -4.98 -8.15
N ALA A 139 7.70 -4.79 -8.19
CA ALA A 139 6.74 -5.85 -8.47
C ALA A 139 6.68 -6.27 -9.96
N LEU A 140 7.22 -5.46 -10.87
CA LEU A 140 7.24 -5.81 -12.30
C LEU A 140 8.01 -7.13 -12.51
N PRO A 141 7.48 -8.03 -13.35
CA PRO A 141 8.23 -9.21 -13.76
C PRO A 141 9.59 -8.80 -14.34
N ARG A 142 10.65 -9.49 -13.94
CA ARG A 142 11.94 -9.38 -14.64
C ARG A 142 11.75 -10.01 -16.03
N ALA A 143 12.12 -9.26 -17.07
CA ALA A 143 12.14 -9.73 -18.45
C ALA A 143 13.18 -10.84 -18.63
#